data_AF-V4BE05-F1
#
_entry.id   AF-V4BE05-F1
#
_cell.length_a   1.000
_cell.length_b   1.000
_cell.length_c   1.000
_cell.angle_alpha   90.00
_cell.angle_beta   90.00
_cell.angle_gamma   90.00
#
_symmetry.space_group_name_H-M   'P 1'
#
loop_
_entity.id
_entity.type
_entity.pdbx_description
1 polymer ?
#
loop_
_entity_poly.entity_id
_entity_poly.type
_entity_poly.pdbx_seq_one_letter_code
_entity_poly.pdbx_strand_id
1 'polypeptide(L)'
;NGLMEIKCDFTSPGFTMILHRTTRCLSTDFNRTKHIYSSGFGQRFGNYWLGLQNIFELIQIEEHEYHIRAVKTTEEIEECTYSTFKIENASANYVIDLGTYKRPPGGLPLGDSMSLSNYNINGKPFSTYDRDFSGGCPADRKGGGWWY
;
A
#
# COMPACT_ATOMS: atom_id res chain seq x y z
N ASN A 1 -1.91 11.66 19.92
CA ASN A 1 -1.42 10.27 19.98
C ASN A 1 -2.61 9.34 20.17
N GLY A 2 -3.25 8.93 19.07
CA GLY A 2 -4.25 7.87 19.08
C GLY A 2 -3.63 6.63 18.45
N LEU A 3 -3.68 5.50 19.15
CA LEU A 3 -3.25 4.21 18.61
C LEU A 3 -4.20 3.84 17.46
N MET A 4 -3.65 3.56 16.27
CA MET A 4 -4.44 3.03 15.17
C MET A 4 -4.61 1.52 15.36
N GLU A 5 -5.84 1.07 15.57
CA GLU A 5 -6.14 -0.35 15.58
C GLU A 5 -6.22 -0.88 14.14
N ILE A 6 -5.47 -1.94 13.86
CA ILE A 6 -5.41 -2.57 12.53
C ILE A 6 -6.04 -3.95 12.54
N LYS A 7 -6.28 -4.48 11.33
CA LYS A 7 -6.69 -5.87 11.13
C LYS A 7 -5.43 -6.71 10.92
N CYS A 8 -5.24 -7.70 11.79
CA CYS A 8 -4.25 -8.75 11.60
C CYS A 8 -4.95 -10.01 11.12
N ASP A 9 -4.37 -10.67 10.12
CA ASP A 9 -4.68 -12.05 9.81
C ASP A 9 -3.68 -12.94 10.56
N PHE A 10 -4.18 -13.78 11.46
CA PHE A 10 -3.34 -14.68 12.26
C PHE A 10 -3.22 -16.07 11.63
N THR A 11 -3.86 -16.31 10.47
CA THR A 11 -3.70 -17.55 9.72
C THR A 11 -2.26 -17.64 9.24
N SER A 12 -1.58 -18.78 9.41
CA SER A 12 -0.18 -18.90 8.99
C SER A 12 -0.08 -18.93 7.45
N PRO A 13 0.75 -18.08 6.83
CA PRO A 13 1.59 -17.03 7.44
C PRO A 13 0.78 -15.78 7.84
N GLY A 14 1.05 -15.23 9.03
CA GLY A 14 0.31 -14.09 9.54
C GLY A 14 0.58 -12.79 8.76
N PHE A 15 -0.45 -11.95 8.60
CA PHE A 15 -0.35 -10.70 7.85
C PHE A 15 -0.81 -9.49 8.66
N THR A 16 -0.05 -8.41 8.54
CA THR A 16 -0.45 -7.08 8.99
C THR A 16 -1.00 -6.29 7.80
N MET A 17 -2.28 -5.93 7.87
CA MET A 17 -2.93 -5.19 6.79
C MET A 17 -2.59 -3.69 6.88
N ILE A 18 -1.86 -3.17 5.89
CA ILE A 18 -1.45 -1.74 5.86
C ILE A 18 -2.39 -0.85 5.03
N LEU A 19 -3.12 -1.45 4.10
CA LEU A 19 -4.13 -0.81 3.24
C LEU A 19 -5.32 -1.76 3.13
N HIS A 20 -6.53 -1.29 3.40
CA HIS A 20 -7.73 -2.08 3.19
C HIS A 20 -8.76 -1.28 2.40
N ARG A 21 -9.29 -1.90 1.34
CA ARG A 21 -10.35 -1.34 0.49
C ARG A 21 -11.52 -2.33 0.38
N THR A 22 -12.73 -1.86 0.65
CA THR A 22 -13.98 -2.62 0.59
C THR A 22 -15.16 -1.71 0.22
N THR A 23 -16.12 -2.27 -0.52
CA THR A 23 -17.39 -1.62 -0.88
C THR A 23 -18.48 -1.84 0.17
N ARG A 24 -18.23 -2.70 1.18
CA ARG A 24 -19.24 -3.08 2.19
C ARG A 24 -19.37 -2.10 3.36
N CYS A 25 -18.50 -1.10 3.44
CA CYS A 25 -18.48 -0.10 4.51
C CYS A 25 -18.55 1.31 3.92
N LEU A 26 -18.75 2.33 4.77
CA LEU A 26 -18.75 3.73 4.36
C LEU A 26 -17.49 4.07 3.55
N SER A 27 -17.70 4.82 2.46
CA SER A 27 -16.61 5.29 1.59
C SER A 27 -15.68 6.18 2.41
N THR A 28 -14.39 5.83 2.43
CA THR A 28 -13.34 6.70 2.96
C THR A 28 -12.69 7.38 1.77
N ASP A 29 -12.56 8.70 1.81
CA ASP A 29 -11.85 9.45 0.80
C ASP A 29 -10.34 9.23 0.92
N PHE A 30 -9.71 8.78 -0.18
CA PHE A 30 -8.27 8.54 -0.31
C PHE A 30 -7.55 9.69 -1.02
N ASN A 31 -8.25 10.68 -1.57
CA ASN A 31 -7.61 11.85 -2.14
C ASN A 31 -7.21 12.82 -1.02
N ARG A 32 -6.12 12.49 -0.32
CA ARG A 32 -5.65 13.17 0.90
C ARG A 32 -4.26 13.76 0.73
N THR A 33 -3.93 14.73 1.57
CA THR A 33 -2.61 15.36 1.57
C THR A 33 -1.51 14.41 2.03
N LYS A 34 -0.25 14.73 1.72
CA LYS A 34 0.91 13.95 2.20
C LYS A 34 0.94 13.83 3.73
N HIS A 35 0.56 14.90 4.43
CA HIS A 35 0.50 14.90 5.90
C HIS A 35 -0.49 13.87 6.44
N ILE A 36 -1.67 13.75 5.82
CA ILE A 36 -2.69 12.76 6.21
C ILE A 36 -2.22 11.35 5.84
N TYR A 37 -1.62 11.15 4.66
CA TYR A 37 -1.01 9.88 4.26
C TYR A 37 0.14 9.44 5.17
N SER A 38 0.88 10.39 5.74
CA SER A 38 1.94 10.13 6.71
C SER A 38 1.39 9.60 8.03
N SER A 39 0.33 10.23 8.54
CA SER A 39 -0.29 9.88 9.83
C SER A 39 -1.21 8.66 9.76
N GLY A 40 -1.77 8.37 8.57
CA GLY A 40 -2.79 7.35 8.38
C GLY A 40 -4.20 7.89 8.56
N PHE A 41 -5.19 7.16 8.01
CA PHE A 41 -6.59 7.56 8.01
C PHE A 41 -7.53 6.38 7.76
N GLY A 42 -8.81 6.57 8.06
CA GLY A 42 -9.86 5.59 7.84
C GLY A 42 -10.33 4.92 9.13
N GLN A 43 -10.97 3.75 9.01
CA GLN A 43 -11.56 3.02 10.13
C GLN A 43 -11.17 1.55 10.07
N ARG A 44 -10.81 0.97 11.23
CA ARG A 44 -10.34 -0.42 11.38
C ARG A 44 -11.18 -1.46 10.65
N PHE A 45 -12.51 -1.36 10.76
CA PHE A 45 -13.46 -2.31 10.16
C PHE A 45 -13.91 -1.91 8.75
N GLY A 46 -13.45 -0.77 8.23
CA GLY A 46 -13.80 -0.23 6.93
C GLY A 46 -12.58 -0.04 6.04
N ASN A 47 -12.60 1.05 5.28
CA ASN A 47 -11.50 1.45 4.43
C ASN A 47 -10.44 2.20 5.25
N TYR A 48 -9.17 1.87 5.11
CA TYR A 48 -8.10 2.60 5.80
C TYR A 48 -6.73 2.49 5.12
N TRP A 49 -5.87 3.42 5.50
CA TRP A 49 -4.44 3.47 5.23
C TRP A 49 -3.70 3.63 6.55
N LEU A 50 -2.77 2.72 6.84
CA LEU A 50 -2.05 2.67 8.12
C LEU A 50 -1.26 3.95 8.43
N GLY A 51 -0.76 4.62 7.39
CA GLY A 51 0.10 5.78 7.52
C GLY A 51 1.55 5.44 7.20
N LEU A 52 2.20 6.25 6.37
CA LEU A 52 3.58 6.00 5.92
C LEU A 52 4.56 5.96 7.10
N GLN A 53 4.35 6.77 8.14
CA GLN A 53 5.21 6.75 9.32
C GLN A 53 5.09 5.43 10.09
N ASN A 54 3.85 4.96 10.30
CA ASN A 54 3.59 3.69 10.97
C ASN A 54 4.09 2.49 10.13
N ILE A 55 3.94 2.56 8.80
CA ILE A 55 4.46 1.53 7.88
C ILE A 55 5.99 1.50 7.96
N PHE A 56 6.66 2.66 7.90
CA PHE A 56 8.11 2.77 8.02
C PHE A 56 8.58 2.13 9.33
N GLU A 57 7.99 2.51 10.47
CA GLU A 57 8.37 1.96 11.77
C GLU A 57 8.13 0.45 11.86
N LEU A 58 7.03 -0.06 11.30
CA LEU A 58 6.70 -1.49 11.30
C LEU A 58 7.73 -2.32 10.53
N ILE A 59 8.11 -1.88 9.32
CA ILE A 59 8.96 -2.68 8.43
C ILE A 59 10.46 -2.56 8.71
N GLN A 60 10.87 -1.71 9.66
CA GLN A 60 12.26 -1.59 10.12
C GLN A 60 12.66 -2.69 11.11
N ILE A 61 11.68 -3.40 11.69
CA ILE A 61 11.94 -4.37 12.76
C ILE A 61 12.62 -5.63 12.21
N GLU A 62 12.15 -6.13 11.06
CA GLU A 62 12.64 -7.33 10.37
C GLU A 62 12.43 -7.19 8.85
N GLU A 63 12.93 -8.14 8.05
CA GLU A 63 12.59 -8.18 6.63
C GLU A 63 11.17 -8.71 6.42
N HIS A 64 10.36 -7.94 5.68
CA HIS A 64 8.95 -8.27 5.43
C HIS A 64 8.72 -8.53 3.93
N GLU A 65 7.93 -9.56 3.63
CA GLU A 65 7.33 -9.72 2.29
C GLU A 65 6.08 -8.84 2.17
N TYR A 66 5.80 -8.34 0.97
CA TYR A 66 4.57 -7.58 0.70
C TYR A 66 3.59 -8.40 -0.10
N HIS A 67 2.50 -8.76 0.57
CA HIS A 67 1.44 -9.57 0.02
C HIS A 67 0.26 -8.70 -0.39
N ILE A 68 -0.25 -8.91 -1.60
CA ILE A 68 -1.41 -8.21 -2.13
C ILE A 68 -2.48 -9.25 -2.44
N ARG A 69 -3.66 -9.03 -1.88
CA ARG A 69 -4.85 -9.83 -2.12
C ARG A 69 -5.96 -8.95 -2.67
N ALA A 70 -6.41 -9.25 -3.87
CA ALA A 70 -7.52 -8.59 -4.54
C ALA A 70 -8.71 -9.56 -4.63
N VAL A 71 -9.88 -9.11 -4.22
CA VAL A 71 -11.13 -9.87 -4.37
C VAL A 71 -11.97 -9.21 -5.45
N LYS A 72 -12.20 -9.93 -6.55
CA LYS A 72 -13.07 -9.48 -7.64
C LYS A 72 -14.53 -9.58 -7.25
N THR A 73 -15.38 -8.89 -8.00
CA THR A 73 -16.85 -8.94 -7.84
C THR A 73 -17.43 -10.33 -8.08
N THR A 74 -16.70 -11.21 -8.78
CA THR A 74 -17.01 -12.62 -9.01
C THR A 74 -16.68 -13.53 -7.80
N GLU A 75 -16.25 -12.95 -6.67
CA GLU A 75 -15.70 -13.65 -5.50
C GLU A 75 -14.37 -14.40 -5.79
N GLU A 76 -13.82 -14.24 -7.00
CA GLU A 76 -12.49 -14.73 -7.32
C GLU A 76 -11.43 -13.92 -6.56
N ILE A 77 -10.52 -14.65 -5.92
CA ILE A 77 -9.40 -14.10 -5.19
C ILE A 77 -8.17 -14.19 -6.09
N GLU A 78 -7.56 -13.04 -6.38
CA GLU A 78 -6.29 -12.94 -7.07
C GLU A 78 -5.22 -12.41 -6.13
N GLU A 79 -4.05 -13.05 -6.14
CA GLU A 79 -2.99 -12.77 -5.18
C GLU A 79 -1.64 -12.61 -5.86
N CYS A 80 -0.77 -11.81 -5.27
CA CYS A 80 0.65 -11.78 -5.58
C CYS A 80 1.47 -11.38 -4.35
N THR A 81 2.76 -11.68 -4.40
CA THR A 81 3.70 -11.30 -3.35
C THR A 81 4.92 -10.65 -3.98
N TYR A 82 5.51 -9.66 -3.31
CA TYR A 82 6.84 -9.15 -3.62
C TYR A 82 7.80 -9.61 -2.53
N SER A 83 8.99 -10.08 -2.93
CA SER A 83 9.96 -10.69 -2.02
C SER A 83 10.42 -9.77 -0.88
N THR A 84 10.36 -8.46 -1.09
CA THR A 84 10.72 -7.45 -0.10
C THR A 84 9.82 -6.23 -0.29
N PHE A 85 9.59 -5.53 0.81
CA PHE A 85 8.97 -4.21 0.79
C PHE A 85 9.58 -3.35 1.87
N LYS A 86 10.23 -2.28 1.42
CA LYS A 86 10.88 -1.28 2.23
C LYS A 86 10.42 0.09 1.76
N ILE A 87 10.36 1.03 2.68
CA ILE A 87 10.19 2.45 2.38
C ILE A 87 11.22 3.21 3.17
N GLU A 88 11.70 4.30 2.60
CA GLU A 88 12.59 5.22 3.29
C GLU A 88 11.82 6.09 4.29
N ASN A 89 12.54 6.86 5.10
CA ASN A 89 11.93 7.77 6.06
C ASN A 89 11.28 9.02 5.40
N ALA A 90 10.64 9.86 6.22
CA ALA A 90 9.95 11.07 5.78
C ALA A 90 10.86 12.06 5.02
N SER A 91 12.14 12.19 5.41
CA SER A 91 13.09 13.12 4.78
C SER A 91 13.47 12.70 3.36
N ALA A 92 13.46 11.40 3.09
CA ALA A 92 13.63 10.81 1.76
C ALA A 92 12.29 10.62 1.04
N ASN A 93 11.21 11.24 1.52
CA ASN A 93 9.87 11.18 0.90
C ASN A 93 9.28 9.77 0.78
N TYR A 94 9.61 8.87 1.71
CA TYR A 94 9.08 7.50 1.71
C TYR A 94 9.31 6.77 0.38
N VAL A 95 10.50 6.92 -0.21
CA VAL A 95 10.89 6.17 -1.43
C VAL A 95 10.71 4.68 -1.20
N ILE A 96 10.03 4.00 -2.12
CA ILE A 96 9.79 2.56 -2.03
C ILE A 96 10.96 1.75 -2.62
N ASP A 97 11.30 0.66 -1.93
CA ASP A 97 12.11 -0.44 -2.45
C ASP A 97 11.28 -1.73 -2.43
N LEU A 98 10.97 -2.22 -3.63
CA LEU A 98 10.12 -3.39 -3.85
C LEU A 98 10.93 -4.52 -4.49
N GLY A 99 10.79 -5.71 -3.93
CA GLY A 99 11.49 -6.90 -4.39
C GLY A 99 10.91 -7.51 -5.66
N THR A 100 11.27 -8.76 -5.92
CA THR A 100 10.81 -9.49 -7.10
C THR A 100 9.36 -9.93 -6.93
N TYR A 101 8.54 -9.71 -7.97
CA TYR A 101 7.19 -10.26 -8.07
C TYR A 101 7.22 -11.79 -8.03
N LYS A 102 6.36 -12.37 -7.20
CA LYS A 102 6.13 -13.80 -7.04
C LYS A 102 4.65 -14.10 -7.30
N ARG A 103 4.41 -15.12 -8.12
CA ARG A 103 3.09 -15.73 -8.27
C ARG A 103 2.73 -16.50 -7.00
N PRO A 104 1.44 -16.60 -6.64
CA PRO A 104 1.03 -17.40 -5.50
C PRO A 104 1.26 -18.89 -5.80
N PRO A 105 1.59 -19.71 -4.78
CA PRO A 105 1.84 -21.15 -4.95
C PRO A 105 0.58 -21.93 -5.37
N GLY A 106 -0.61 -21.35 -5.18
CA GLY A 106 -1.90 -21.83 -5.67
C GLY A 106 -2.86 -20.65 -5.89
N GLY A 107 -4.05 -20.90 -6.43
CA GLY A 107 -5.02 -19.85 -6.73
C GLY A 107 -4.71 -19.06 -8.01
N LEU A 108 -5.34 -17.90 -8.16
CA LEU A 108 -5.22 -17.05 -9.35
C LEU A 108 -4.14 -15.96 -9.14
N PRO A 109 -3.19 -15.80 -10.08
CA PRO A 109 -2.18 -14.75 -9.96
C PRO A 109 -2.80 -13.38 -10.27
N LEU A 110 -2.61 -12.43 -9.36
CA LEU A 110 -2.78 -11.01 -9.67
C LEU A 110 -1.62 -10.55 -10.56
N GLY A 111 -1.91 -9.82 -11.63
CA GLY A 111 -0.87 -9.32 -12.54
C GLY A 111 0.14 -8.41 -11.85
N ASP A 112 1.34 -8.30 -12.42
CA ASP A 112 2.36 -7.37 -11.96
C ASP A 112 2.16 -6.02 -12.67
N SER A 113 1.75 -4.99 -11.93
CA SER A 113 1.66 -3.62 -12.45
C SER A 113 2.68 -2.67 -11.82
N MET A 114 3.48 -3.14 -10.86
CA MET A 114 4.35 -2.28 -10.04
C MET A 114 5.82 -2.45 -10.37
N SER A 115 6.23 -3.56 -11.00
CA SER A 115 7.61 -3.77 -11.44
C SER A 115 7.78 -3.73 -12.97
N LEU A 116 6.69 -3.73 -13.74
CA LEU A 116 6.74 -3.59 -15.19
C LEU A 116 7.39 -2.26 -15.62
N SER A 117 8.25 -2.30 -16.64
CA SER A 117 9.13 -1.19 -17.05
C SER A 117 8.44 0.18 -17.17
N ASN A 118 7.23 0.24 -17.74
CA ASN A 118 6.51 1.50 -17.95
C ASN A 118 5.81 2.04 -16.69
N TYR A 119 5.68 1.22 -15.65
CA TYR A 119 4.94 1.52 -14.42
C TYR A 119 5.75 1.19 -13.17
N ASN A 120 7.07 1.01 -13.32
CA ASN A 120 7.93 0.57 -12.24
C ASN A 120 7.96 1.63 -11.15
N ILE A 121 7.44 1.28 -9.99
CA ILE A 121 7.38 2.17 -8.83
C ILE A 121 8.67 2.15 -8.01
N ASN A 122 9.57 1.20 -8.28
CA ASN A 122 10.78 1.02 -7.48
C ASN A 122 11.67 2.26 -7.54
N GLY A 123 12.12 2.74 -6.38
CA GLY A 123 12.89 3.98 -6.25
C GLY A 123 12.07 5.27 -6.41
N LYS A 124 10.75 5.20 -6.55
CA LYS A 124 9.89 6.38 -6.63
C LYS A 124 9.55 6.92 -5.24
N PRO A 125 9.53 8.25 -5.03
CA PRO A 125 9.01 8.86 -3.82
C PRO A 125 7.48 8.81 -3.77
N PHE A 126 6.90 8.82 -2.56
CA PHE A 126 5.46 8.85 -2.40
C PHE A 126 4.90 10.24 -2.77
N SER A 127 3.89 10.25 -3.65
CA SER A 127 3.28 11.47 -4.18
C SER A 127 1.81 11.56 -3.82
N THR A 128 1.33 12.77 -3.56
CA THR A 128 -0.09 13.13 -3.32
C THR A 128 -0.43 14.39 -4.11
N TYR A 129 -1.70 14.79 -4.13
CA TYR A 129 -2.14 15.97 -4.90
C TYR A 129 -1.43 17.27 -4.49
N ASP A 130 -1.07 17.39 -3.21
CA ASP A 130 -0.38 18.56 -2.67
C ASP A 130 1.16 18.45 -2.76
N ARG A 131 1.70 17.28 -3.12
CA ARG A 131 3.13 16.99 -3.19
C ARG A 131 3.40 15.96 -4.30
N ASP A 132 3.53 16.44 -5.53
CA ASP A 132 3.83 15.61 -6.69
C ASP A 132 5.33 15.50 -6.97
N PHE A 133 5.82 14.28 -7.13
CA PHE A 133 7.19 13.97 -7.54
C PHE A 133 7.24 13.17 -8.86
N SER A 134 6.09 12.85 -9.46
CA SER A 134 6.05 12.08 -10.70
C SER A 134 6.26 12.97 -11.95
N GLY A 135 6.19 14.30 -11.80
CA GLY A 135 6.33 15.26 -12.90
C GLY A 135 5.07 15.42 -13.78
N GLY A 136 3.88 15.07 -13.29
CA GLY A 136 2.67 15.06 -14.12
C GLY A 136 1.32 15.05 -13.39
N CYS A 137 1.29 15.32 -12.10
CA CYS A 137 0.12 15.31 -11.21
C CYS A 137 -0.77 14.05 -11.34
N PRO A 138 -0.21 12.82 -11.33
CA PRO A 138 -1.02 11.60 -11.36
C PRO A 138 -1.87 11.50 -10.10
N ALA A 139 -1.42 12.00 -8.95
CA ALA A 139 -2.24 11.99 -7.74
C ALA A 139 -3.57 12.75 -7.93
N ASP A 140 -3.55 13.92 -8.57
CA ASP A 140 -4.74 14.71 -8.91
C ASP A 140 -5.67 13.95 -9.87
N ARG A 141 -5.09 13.30 -10.87
CA ARG A 141 -5.82 12.61 -11.94
C ARG A 141 -6.32 11.22 -11.54
N LYS A 142 -5.62 10.55 -10.61
CA LYS A 142 -5.88 9.17 -10.16
C LYS A 142 -6.63 9.13 -8.83
N GLY A 143 -6.75 10.26 -8.13
CA GLY A 143 -7.62 10.42 -6.96
C GLY A 143 -7.08 9.79 -5.68
N GLY A 144 -5.75 9.81 -5.50
CA GLY A 144 -5.11 9.26 -4.31
C GLY A 144 -3.61 9.50 -4.25
N GLY A 145 -3.02 9.20 -3.10
CA GLY A 145 -1.58 9.14 -2.92
C GLY A 145 -1.01 7.76 -3.26
N TRP A 146 0.11 7.74 -3.98
CA TRP A 146 0.83 6.52 -4.36
C TRP A 146 2.29 6.80 -4.76
N TRP A 147 3.05 5.74 -4.97
CA TRP A 147 4.35 5.78 -5.66
C TRP A 147 4.10 5.80 -7.18
N TYR A 148 3.99 7.00 -7.75
CA TYR A 148 3.71 7.23 -9.17
C TYR A 148 4.96 7.42 -10.04
#